data_AF-A0A6L9EV30-F1
#
_entry.id   AF-A0A6L9EV30-F1
#
_cell.length_a   1.000
_cell.length_b   1.000
_cell.length_c   1.000
_cell.angle_alpha   90.00
_cell.angle_beta   90.00
_cell.angle_gamma   90.00
#
_symmetry.space_group_name_H-M   'P 1'
#
loop_
_entity.id
_entity.type
_entity.pdbx_description
1 polymer ?
#
loop_
_entity_poly.entity_id
_entity_poly.type
_entity_poly.pdbx_seq_one_letter_code
_entity_poly.pdbx_strand_id
1 'polypeptide(L)'
;MSTNHKGDKRMSVYELMFLLNEDQREELTKKLDTVLAVDIGKSFVKTNTGIKFPSNVYLGEKTCNSSLDSLQVTWKEKPYTVGDRSRPQNIILTDYNSDEYKICILTAIALGFEGEENIQVRLGLGLSPMYFRDHNEKLKEEIMKLNKQTISINIGEEIKNYSIEILEVRVFKQACTLPDKYLKRRD
;
A
#
# COMPACT_ATOMS: atom_id res chain seq x y z
N MET A 1 -40.66 -0.38 -24.05
CA MET A 1 -40.44 -0.23 -22.59
C MET A 1 -38.96 -0.40 -22.33
N SER A 2 -38.21 0.70 -22.15
CA SER A 2 -36.80 0.67 -21.80
C SER A 2 -36.68 1.11 -20.34
N THR A 3 -36.13 0.24 -19.50
CA THR A 3 -36.01 0.42 -18.06
C THR A 3 -34.88 1.40 -17.74
N ASN A 4 -35.24 2.55 -17.17
CA ASN A 4 -34.29 3.49 -16.57
C ASN A 4 -33.55 2.81 -15.41
N HIS A 5 -32.27 2.47 -15.60
CA HIS A 5 -31.35 2.21 -14.50
C HIS A 5 -31.06 3.53 -13.78
N LYS A 6 -31.73 3.75 -12.64
CA LYS A 6 -31.35 4.77 -11.67
C LYS A 6 -29.92 4.49 -11.23
N GLY A 7 -28.99 5.32 -11.69
CA GLY A 7 -27.60 5.25 -11.26
C GLY A 7 -27.50 5.53 -9.77
N ASP A 8 -27.02 4.54 -9.04
CA ASP A 8 -26.78 4.61 -7.61
C ASP A 8 -25.80 5.75 -7.32
N LYS A 9 -26.27 6.82 -6.68
CA LYS A 9 -25.47 8.03 -6.43
C LYS A 9 -24.55 7.75 -5.24
N ARG A 10 -23.32 7.34 -5.52
CA ARG A 10 -22.30 7.13 -4.49
C ARG A 10 -21.96 8.46 -3.81
N MET A 11 -22.09 8.45 -2.50
CA MET A 11 -21.81 9.56 -1.60
C MET A 11 -20.30 9.63 -1.32
N SER A 12 -19.72 10.83 -1.27
CA SER A 12 -18.34 11.03 -0.83
C SER A 12 -18.19 10.72 0.66
N VAL A 13 -16.98 10.41 1.12
CA VAL A 13 -16.71 10.17 2.54
C VAL A 13 -17.09 11.37 3.39
N TYR A 14 -16.85 12.59 2.90
CA TYR A 14 -17.27 13.82 3.59
C TYR A 14 -18.78 13.93 3.72
N GLU A 15 -19.53 13.69 2.65
CA GLU A 15 -21.00 13.67 2.68
C GLU A 15 -21.53 12.57 3.61
N LEU A 16 -20.86 11.41 3.67
CA LEU A 16 -21.20 10.35 4.61
C LEU A 16 -20.98 10.80 6.06
N MET A 17 -19.84 11.45 6.37
CA MET A 17 -19.53 11.95 7.72
C MET A 17 -20.55 12.96 8.22
N PHE A 18 -21.16 13.76 7.33
CA PHE A 18 -22.24 14.68 7.70
C PHE A 18 -23.55 13.98 8.12
N LEU A 19 -23.75 12.73 7.69
CA LEU A 19 -24.93 11.93 8.05
C LEU A 19 -24.73 11.05 9.29
N LEU A 20 -23.49 10.95 9.78
CA LEU A 20 -23.15 10.14 10.94
C LEU A 20 -23.29 10.94 12.24
N ASN A 21 -23.68 10.27 13.32
CA ASN A 21 -23.58 10.84 14.66
C ASN A 21 -22.11 10.91 15.12
N GLU A 22 -21.85 11.52 16.28
CA GLU A 22 -20.48 11.72 16.78
C GLU A 22 -19.73 10.41 16.99
N ASP A 23 -20.34 9.44 17.66
CA ASP A 23 -19.72 8.12 17.92
C ASP A 23 -19.35 7.40 16.61
N GLN A 24 -20.26 7.43 15.63
CA GLN A 24 -20.04 6.83 14.31
C GLN A 24 -18.95 7.54 13.52
N ARG A 25 -18.85 8.87 13.63
CA ARG A 25 -17.76 9.63 13.02
C ARG A 25 -16.43 9.29 13.64
N GLU A 26 -16.36 9.21 14.97
CA GLU A 26 -15.14 8.85 15.68
C GLU A 26 -14.66 7.45 15.29
N GLU A 27 -15.58 6.47 15.25
CA GLU A 27 -15.27 5.11 14.81
C GLU A 27 -14.76 5.07 13.36
N LEU A 28 -15.39 5.83 12.46
CA LEU A 28 -14.98 5.90 11.06
C LEU A 28 -13.60 6.55 10.90
N THR A 29 -13.33 7.65 11.60
CA THR A 29 -12.01 8.33 11.58
C THR A 29 -10.92 7.37 12.05
N LYS A 30 -11.12 6.68 13.18
CA LYS A 30 -10.18 5.66 13.67
C LYS A 30 -9.91 4.57 12.64
N LYS A 31 -10.92 4.14 11.89
CA LYS A 31 -10.72 3.18 10.80
C LYS A 31 -9.96 3.79 9.63
N LEU A 32 -10.26 5.03 9.24
CA LEU A 32 -9.59 5.71 8.13
C LEU A 32 -8.11 5.97 8.41
N ASP A 33 -7.75 6.26 9.66
CA ASP A 33 -6.36 6.47 10.07
C ASP A 33 -5.49 5.24 9.84
N THR A 34 -6.09 4.04 9.83
CA THR A 34 -5.39 2.77 9.54
C THR A 34 -5.31 2.43 8.05
N VAL A 35 -5.86 3.24 7.14
CA VAL A 35 -5.95 2.91 5.72
C VAL A 35 -4.71 3.37 4.97
N LEU A 36 -4.04 2.43 4.30
CA LEU A 36 -2.96 2.72 3.36
C LEU A 36 -3.26 2.09 2.01
N ALA A 37 -3.27 2.91 0.96
CA ALA A 37 -3.33 2.44 -0.41
C ALA A 37 -1.91 2.33 -0.98
N VAL A 38 -1.54 1.16 -1.51
CA VAL A 38 -0.23 0.87 -2.07
C VAL A 38 -0.36 0.41 -3.53
N ASP A 39 0.40 1.05 -4.41
CA ASP A 39 0.54 0.69 -5.81
C ASP A 39 1.96 0.16 -6.06
N ILE A 40 2.09 -1.15 -6.32
CA ILE A 40 3.36 -1.77 -6.70
C ILE A 40 3.41 -1.85 -8.22
N GLY A 41 4.13 -0.91 -8.83
CA GLY A 41 4.45 -0.94 -10.25
C GLY A 41 5.75 -1.69 -10.54
N LYS A 42 6.06 -1.89 -11.82
CA LYS A 42 7.32 -2.50 -12.25
C LYS A 42 8.55 -1.64 -11.88
N SER A 43 8.38 -0.33 -11.80
CA SER A 43 9.49 0.62 -11.58
C SER A 43 9.46 1.27 -10.21
N PHE A 44 8.26 1.49 -9.65
CA PHE A 44 8.10 2.22 -8.39
C PHE A 44 6.94 1.65 -7.58
N VAL A 45 7.15 1.60 -6.27
CA VAL A 45 6.11 1.49 -5.27
C VAL A 45 5.64 2.90 -4.92
N LYS A 46 4.34 3.09 -4.76
CA LYS A 46 3.73 4.38 -4.37
C LYS A 46 2.65 4.18 -3.32
N THR A 47 2.44 5.16 -2.46
CA THR A 47 1.32 5.18 -1.51
C THR A 47 0.43 6.41 -1.69
N ASN A 48 -0.79 6.37 -1.14
CA ASN A 48 -1.65 7.57 -1.04
C ASN A 48 -1.13 8.62 -0.04
N THR A 49 -0.16 8.27 0.80
CA THR A 49 0.52 9.21 1.72
C THR A 49 1.70 9.93 1.08
N GLY A 50 1.99 9.66 -0.21
CA GLY A 50 3.04 10.34 -0.96
C GLY A 50 4.40 9.63 -0.97
N ILE A 51 4.53 8.47 -0.31
CA ILE A 51 5.74 7.66 -0.36
C ILE A 51 5.93 7.12 -1.78
N LYS A 52 7.18 7.18 -2.26
CA LYS A 52 7.58 6.62 -3.55
C LYS A 52 9.03 6.14 -3.49
N PHE A 53 9.25 4.88 -3.84
CA PHE A 53 10.61 4.30 -3.96
C PHE A 53 10.67 3.26 -5.08
N PRO A 54 11.85 2.96 -5.65
CA PRO A 54 11.99 1.98 -6.72
C PRO A 54 11.57 0.55 -6.32
N SER A 55 10.99 -0.20 -7.25
CA SER A 55 10.45 -1.55 -7.03
C SER A 55 11.51 -2.65 -7.18
N ASN A 56 12.59 -2.55 -6.39
CA ASN A 56 13.61 -3.57 -6.34
C ASN A 56 14.06 -3.86 -4.90
N VAL A 57 14.44 -5.11 -4.67
CA VAL A 57 14.84 -5.61 -3.35
C VAL A 57 15.97 -6.59 -3.55
N TYR A 58 17.10 -6.39 -2.87
CA TYR A 58 18.27 -7.26 -2.97
C TYR A 58 18.69 -7.74 -1.60
N LEU A 59 19.05 -9.02 -1.49
CA LEU A 59 19.65 -9.55 -0.26
C LEU A 59 21.03 -8.93 -0.03
N GLY A 60 21.30 -8.59 1.23
CA GLY A 60 22.57 -8.04 1.69
C GLY A 60 22.54 -6.52 1.92
N GLU A 61 23.60 -6.07 2.58
CA GLU A 61 23.78 -4.66 2.93
C GLU A 61 24.47 -3.90 1.78
N LYS A 62 24.07 -2.66 1.57
CA LYS A 62 24.84 -1.69 0.79
C LYS A 62 25.47 -0.69 1.76
N THR A 63 26.78 -0.55 1.69
CA THR A 63 27.57 0.45 2.44
C THR A 63 27.39 1.84 1.83
N CYS A 64 26.19 2.43 1.84
CA CYS A 64 26.04 3.85 1.53
C CYS A 64 24.71 4.48 2.00
N ASN A 65 24.83 5.74 2.40
CA ASN A 65 23.86 6.70 2.92
C ASN A 65 22.37 6.44 2.63
N SER A 66 21.65 6.30 3.74
CA SER A 66 20.21 6.20 3.93
C SER A 66 19.46 7.33 3.23
N SER A 67 19.06 7.10 1.99
CA SER A 67 18.12 7.94 1.25
C SER A 67 16.93 7.09 0.83
N LEU A 68 15.77 7.71 0.54
CA LEU A 68 14.60 6.99 0.02
C LEU A 68 14.87 6.24 -1.31
N ASP A 69 16.03 6.50 -1.93
CA ASP A 69 16.51 5.85 -3.15
C ASP A 69 17.44 4.64 -2.87
N SER A 70 17.63 4.26 -1.61
CA SER A 70 18.30 3.02 -1.17
C SER A 70 18.13 2.84 0.35
N LEU A 71 17.15 2.05 0.76
CA LEU A 71 16.85 1.77 2.16
C LEU A 71 17.47 0.44 2.58
N GLN A 72 18.09 0.40 3.77
CA GLN A 72 18.46 -0.86 4.41
C GLN A 72 17.30 -1.34 5.26
N VAL A 73 16.82 -2.55 4.97
CA VAL A 73 15.65 -3.17 5.61
C VAL A 73 16.04 -4.54 6.14
N THR A 74 15.77 -4.80 7.41
CA THR A 74 15.92 -6.14 7.99
C THR A 74 14.54 -6.77 8.16
N TRP A 75 14.36 -7.97 7.59
CA TRP A 75 13.13 -8.76 7.74
C TRP A 75 13.48 -10.24 7.88
N LYS A 76 12.88 -10.92 8.85
CA LYS A 76 13.22 -12.32 9.21
C LYS A 76 14.74 -12.52 9.40
N GLU A 77 15.35 -11.61 10.17
CA GLU A 77 16.79 -11.63 10.50
C GLU A 77 17.74 -11.52 9.29
N LYS A 78 17.22 -11.19 8.11
CA LYS A 78 18.01 -11.01 6.89
C LYS A 78 18.05 -9.55 6.48
N PRO A 79 19.23 -9.00 6.15
CA PRO A 79 19.35 -7.65 5.63
C PRO A 79 19.02 -7.62 4.13
N TYR A 80 18.31 -6.58 3.73
CA TYR A 80 17.94 -6.29 2.35
C TYR A 80 18.20 -4.82 2.02
N THR A 81 18.56 -4.56 0.77
CA THR A 81 18.55 -3.24 0.18
C THR A 81 17.30 -3.06 -0.65
N VAL A 82 16.48 -2.05 -0.36
CA VAL A 82 15.22 -1.74 -1.05
C VAL A 82 15.33 -0.41 -1.79
N GLY A 83 14.90 -0.38 -3.05
CA GLY A 83 14.78 0.85 -3.83
C GLY A 83 16.07 1.35 -4.48
N ASP A 84 17.14 0.56 -4.54
CA ASP A 84 18.43 0.96 -5.13
C ASP A 84 18.32 1.25 -6.63
N ARG A 85 18.32 2.54 -7.00
CA ARG A 85 18.24 3.00 -8.41
C ARG A 85 19.40 2.53 -9.29
N SER A 86 20.53 2.14 -8.71
CA SER A 86 21.69 1.67 -9.47
C SER A 86 21.58 0.20 -9.91
N ARG A 87 20.59 -0.52 -9.37
CA ARG A 87 20.35 -1.93 -9.67
C ARG A 87 19.09 -2.12 -10.53
N PRO A 88 19.02 -3.22 -11.32
CA PRO A 88 17.85 -3.49 -12.13
C PRO A 88 16.57 -3.66 -11.29
N GLN A 89 15.43 -3.71 -11.95
CA GLN A 89 14.18 -4.09 -11.28
C GLN A 89 14.10 -5.62 -11.25
N ASN A 90 13.75 -6.21 -10.09
CA ASN A 90 13.68 -7.65 -9.92
C ASN A 90 12.35 -8.16 -9.34
N ILE A 91 11.36 -7.28 -9.18
CA ILE A 91 10.02 -7.69 -8.73
C ILE A 91 9.19 -8.24 -9.89
N ILE A 92 8.57 -9.40 -9.65
CA ILE A 92 7.59 -10.00 -10.54
C ILE A 92 6.20 -9.65 -10.00
N LEU A 93 5.44 -8.81 -10.73
CA LEU A 93 4.15 -8.26 -10.29
C LEU A 93 3.02 -9.28 -10.08
N THR A 94 3.26 -10.55 -10.41
CA THR A 94 2.31 -11.65 -10.23
C THR A 94 2.82 -12.72 -9.27
N ASP A 95 4.05 -12.58 -8.75
CA ASP A 95 4.63 -13.47 -7.76
C ASP A 95 4.51 -12.87 -6.36
N TYR A 96 3.29 -12.93 -5.83
CA TYR A 96 2.95 -12.39 -4.51
C TYR A 96 3.58 -13.20 -3.36
N ASN A 97 4.11 -14.39 -3.65
CA ASN A 97 4.80 -15.20 -2.66
C ASN A 97 6.27 -14.80 -2.51
N SER A 98 6.84 -14.11 -3.50
CA SER A 98 8.22 -13.62 -3.44
C SER A 98 8.47 -12.73 -2.22
N ASP A 99 9.66 -12.88 -1.63
CA ASP A 99 10.08 -12.06 -0.50
C ASP A 99 10.23 -10.60 -0.94
N GLU A 100 10.67 -10.34 -2.17
CA GLU A 100 10.81 -9.00 -2.73
C GLU A 100 9.49 -8.24 -2.80
N TYR A 101 8.41 -8.90 -3.24
CA TYR A 101 7.08 -8.28 -3.27
C TYR A 101 6.58 -7.96 -1.85
N LYS A 102 6.75 -8.90 -0.91
CA LYS A 102 6.35 -8.75 0.49
C LYS A 102 7.13 -7.65 1.19
N ILE A 103 8.45 -7.59 1.00
CA ILE A 103 9.32 -6.54 1.54
C ILE A 103 8.90 -5.17 1.00
N CYS A 104 8.55 -5.06 -0.28
CA CYS A 104 8.02 -3.80 -0.82
C CYS A 104 6.72 -3.34 -0.14
N ILE A 105 5.78 -4.26 0.11
CA ILE A 105 4.56 -3.95 0.86
C ILE A 105 4.89 -3.50 2.28
N LEU A 106 5.70 -4.28 3.02
CA LEU A 106 6.04 -3.98 4.42
C LEU A 106 6.80 -2.65 4.55
N THR A 107 7.75 -2.39 3.63
CA THR A 107 8.49 -1.13 3.57
C THR A 107 7.55 0.05 3.29
N ALA A 108 6.62 -0.09 2.34
CA ALA A 108 5.63 0.94 2.06
C ALA A 108 4.72 1.23 3.26
N ILE A 109 4.37 0.20 4.04
CA ILE A 109 3.60 0.35 5.27
C ILE A 109 4.39 1.13 6.32
N ALA A 110 5.60 0.69 6.67
CA ALA A 110 6.40 1.36 7.68
C ALA A 110 6.69 2.83 7.35
N LEU A 111 6.96 3.14 6.07
CA LEU A 111 7.17 4.52 5.63
C LEU A 111 5.85 5.31 5.58
N GLY A 112 4.72 4.65 5.35
CA GLY A 112 3.40 5.29 5.25
C GLY A 112 2.83 5.78 6.58
N PHE A 113 3.26 5.16 7.69
CA PHE A 113 2.85 5.48 9.06
C PHE A 113 4.05 6.04 9.85
N GLU A 114 4.65 7.12 9.33
CA GLU A 114 5.85 7.72 9.91
C GLU A 114 5.64 8.06 11.41
N GLY A 115 6.55 7.56 12.26
CA GLY A 115 6.51 7.80 13.71
C GLY A 115 5.74 6.75 14.51
N GLU A 116 5.06 5.80 13.87
CA GLU A 116 4.35 4.71 14.55
C GLU A 116 5.14 3.40 14.49
N GLU A 117 5.51 2.86 15.66
CA GLU A 117 6.19 1.57 15.75
C GLU A 117 5.23 0.38 15.71
N ASN A 118 4.01 0.54 16.22
CA ASN A 118 2.99 -0.51 16.25
C ASN A 118 1.85 -0.15 15.30
N ILE A 119 1.93 -0.67 14.08
CA ILE A 119 1.04 -0.30 12.98
C ILE A 119 -0.03 -1.37 12.82
N GLN A 120 -1.30 -0.97 12.91
CA GLN A 120 -2.43 -1.77 12.46
C GLN A 120 -2.94 -1.19 11.14
N VAL A 121 -2.89 -1.95 10.05
CA VAL A 121 -3.15 -1.42 8.71
C VAL A 121 -4.27 -2.16 7.98
N ARG A 122 -5.12 -1.38 7.31
CA ARG A 122 -6.07 -1.84 6.28
C ARG A 122 -5.52 -1.44 4.92
N LEU A 123 -5.17 -2.42 4.09
CA LEU A 123 -4.47 -2.21 2.84
C LEU A 123 -5.42 -2.13 1.64
N GLY A 124 -5.27 -1.08 0.83
CA GLY A 124 -5.79 -1.02 -0.52
C GLY A 124 -4.70 -1.27 -1.55
N LEU A 125 -4.77 -2.35 -2.33
CA LEU A 125 -3.76 -2.68 -3.34
C LEU A 125 -4.27 -2.45 -4.75
N GLY A 126 -3.42 -1.84 -5.59
CA GLY A 126 -3.69 -1.70 -7.02
C GLY A 126 -3.27 -2.95 -7.80
N LEU A 127 -4.11 -3.39 -8.74
CA LEU A 127 -3.76 -4.43 -9.71
C LEU A 127 -4.19 -4.03 -11.12
N SER A 128 -3.31 -4.23 -12.10
CA SER A 128 -3.59 -3.90 -13.50
C SER A 128 -4.87 -4.58 -14.00
N PRO A 129 -5.68 -3.91 -14.85
CA PRO A 129 -6.86 -4.50 -15.47
C PRO A 129 -6.68 -5.90 -16.04
N MET A 130 -5.50 -6.15 -16.63
CA MET A 130 -5.18 -7.41 -17.29
C MET A 130 -5.06 -8.56 -16.28
N TYR A 131 -4.54 -8.29 -15.09
CA TYR A 131 -4.35 -9.31 -14.05
C TYR A 131 -5.51 -9.35 -13.05
N PHE A 132 -6.35 -8.31 -12.98
CA PHE A 132 -7.36 -8.18 -11.94
C PHE A 132 -8.28 -9.39 -11.85
N ARG A 133 -8.79 -9.89 -12.98
CA ARG A 133 -9.74 -11.02 -12.99
C ARG A 133 -9.16 -12.27 -12.30
N ASP A 134 -7.91 -12.60 -12.60
CA ASP A 134 -7.34 -13.90 -12.25
C ASP A 134 -6.45 -13.84 -10.99
N HIS A 135 -5.99 -12.64 -10.61
CA HIS A 135 -5.01 -12.47 -9.54
C HIS A 135 -5.53 -11.71 -8.31
N ASN A 136 -6.74 -11.12 -8.34
CA ASN A 136 -7.21 -10.30 -7.21
C ASN A 136 -7.32 -11.09 -5.89
N GLU A 137 -7.96 -12.27 -5.90
CA GLU A 137 -8.10 -13.09 -4.69
C GLU A 137 -6.74 -13.67 -4.28
N LYS A 138 -5.93 -14.13 -5.25
CA LYS A 138 -4.59 -14.64 -4.98
C LYS A 138 -3.71 -13.59 -4.28
N LEU A 139 -3.71 -12.35 -4.77
CA LEU A 139 -2.97 -11.26 -4.14
C LEU A 139 -3.47 -11.01 -2.72
N LYS A 140 -4.79 -10.92 -2.53
CA LYS A 140 -5.41 -10.71 -1.23
C LYS A 140 -5.02 -11.80 -0.23
N GLU A 141 -5.17 -13.06 -0.61
CA GLU A 141 -4.84 -14.21 0.24
C GLU A 141 -3.35 -14.23 0.63
N GLU A 142 -2.45 -14.03 -0.33
CA GLU A 142 -1.01 -14.04 -0.05
C GLU A 142 -0.58 -12.90 0.88
N ILE A 143 -1.14 -11.70 0.72
CA ILE A 143 -0.82 -10.58 1.61
C ILE A 143 -1.46 -10.76 3.00
N MET A 144 -2.68 -11.30 3.09
CA MET A 144 -3.29 -11.61 4.38
C MET A 144 -2.50 -12.66 5.18
N LYS A 145 -1.77 -13.57 4.52
CA LYS A 145 -0.89 -14.55 5.19
C LYS A 145 0.30 -13.93 5.92
N LEU A 146 0.69 -12.68 5.59
CA LEU A 146 1.72 -11.97 6.34
C LEU A 146 1.28 -11.73 7.79
N ASN A 147 -0.01 -11.59 8.06
CA ASN A 147 -0.55 -11.38 9.40
C ASN A 147 0.23 -10.28 10.16
N LYS A 148 0.88 -10.63 11.28
CA LYS A 148 1.79 -9.76 12.03
C LYS A 148 3.24 -9.99 11.63
N GLN A 149 3.95 -8.94 11.23
CA GLN A 149 5.35 -8.95 10.83
C GLN A 149 6.14 -7.90 11.59
N THR A 150 7.43 -8.15 11.78
CA THR A 150 8.37 -7.15 12.29
C THR A 150 9.40 -6.85 11.21
N ILE A 151 9.63 -5.56 10.94
CA ILE A 151 10.71 -5.10 10.07
C ILE A 151 11.51 -3.99 10.75
N SER A 152 12.79 -3.88 10.40
CA SER A 152 13.64 -2.75 10.82
C SER A 152 14.08 -2.00 9.58
N ILE A 153 14.05 -0.66 9.61
CA ILE A 153 14.49 0.19 8.51
C ILE A 153 15.53 1.18 9.03
N ASN A 154 16.66 1.29 8.35
CA ASN A 154 17.62 2.35 8.62
C ASN A 154 17.18 3.64 7.90
N ILE A 155 16.84 4.66 8.68
CA ILE A 155 16.44 5.99 8.21
C ILE A 155 17.45 7.00 8.75
N GLY A 156 18.28 7.56 7.87
CA GLY A 156 19.44 8.34 8.29
C GLY A 156 20.41 7.48 9.11
N GLU A 157 20.70 7.91 10.33
CA GLU A 157 21.58 7.21 11.29
C GLU A 157 20.79 6.33 12.27
N GLU A 158 19.46 6.37 12.23
CA GLU A 158 18.59 5.66 13.16
C GLU A 158 18.08 4.35 12.56
N ILE A 159 18.00 3.31 13.40
CA ILE A 159 17.31 2.06 13.08
C ILE A 159 15.93 2.11 13.72
N LYS A 160 14.88 2.18 12.90
CA LYS A 160 13.49 2.14 13.37
C LYS A 160 12.91 0.75 13.24
N ASN A 161 12.29 0.25 14.30
CA ASN A 161 11.64 -1.06 14.33
C ASN A 161 10.14 -0.89 14.25
N TYR A 162 9.51 -1.67 13.38
CA TYR A 162 8.08 -1.62 13.12
C TYR A 162 7.46 -3.00 13.33
N SER A 163 6.41 -3.05 14.15
CA SER A 163 5.50 -4.19 14.28
C SER A 163 4.23 -3.88 13.49
N ILE A 164 4.05 -4.57 12.36
CA ILE A 164 2.97 -4.34 11.41
C ILE A 164 1.96 -5.49 11.50
N GLU A 165 0.70 -5.17 11.73
CA GLU A 165 -0.44 -6.10 11.69
C GLU A 165 -1.38 -5.72 10.55
N ILE A 166 -1.55 -6.62 9.58
CA ILE A 166 -2.46 -6.42 8.46
C ILE A 166 -3.86 -6.90 8.86
N LEU A 167 -4.78 -5.96 9.07
CA LEU A 167 -6.16 -6.23 9.49
C LEU A 167 -7.06 -6.66 8.33
N GLU A 168 -6.89 -6.02 7.16
CA GLU A 168 -7.73 -6.24 5.98
C GLU A 168 -6.96 -5.90 4.71
N VAL A 169 -7.25 -6.62 3.61
CA VAL A 169 -6.74 -6.31 2.27
C VAL A 169 -7.90 -6.20 1.28
N ARG A 170 -7.93 -5.11 0.53
CA ARG A 170 -8.83 -4.88 -0.61
C ARG A 170 -8.01 -4.63 -1.86
N VAL A 171 -8.34 -5.35 -2.94
CA VAL A 171 -7.66 -5.18 -4.23
C VAL A 171 -8.57 -4.40 -5.17
N PHE A 172 -8.01 -3.37 -5.80
CA PHE A 172 -8.70 -2.47 -6.72
C PHE A 172 -8.10 -2.58 -8.12
N LYS A 173 -8.98 -2.55 -9.12
CA LYS A 173 -8.57 -2.50 -10.52
C LYS A 173 -7.98 -1.12 -10.83
N GLN A 174 -6.71 -1.09 -11.21
CA GLN A 174 -6.02 0.14 -11.64
C GLN A 174 -6.67 0.72 -12.90
N ALA A 175 -6.55 2.04 -13.08
CA ALA A 175 -7.08 2.76 -14.25
C ALA A 175 -8.61 2.67 -14.45
N CYS A 176 -9.38 2.30 -13.43
CA CYS A 176 -10.77 2.74 -13.35
C CYS A 176 -10.77 4.26 -13.09
N THR A 177 -10.61 5.06 -14.14
CA THR A 177 -11.04 6.45 -14.14
C THR A 177 -12.50 6.46 -13.70
N LEU A 178 -12.80 7.24 -12.66
CA LEU A 178 -14.17 7.66 -12.40
C LEU A 178 -14.73 8.16 -13.74
N PRO A 179 -15.85 7.62 -14.24
CA PRO A 179 -16.46 8.12 -15.47
C PRO A 179 -16.60 9.64 -15.42
N ASP A 180 -16.33 10.36 -16.52
CA ASP A 180 -16.29 11.84 -16.59
C ASP A 180 -17.50 12.54 -15.96
N LYS A 181 -18.66 11.87 -15.89
CA LYS A 181 -19.85 12.33 -15.16
C LYS A 181 -19.63 12.62 -13.66
N TYR A 182 -18.53 12.15 -13.07
CA TYR A 182 -18.14 12.39 -11.68
C TYR A 182 -17.04 13.45 -11.53
N LEU A 183 -16.47 13.94 -12.63
CA LEU A 183 -15.44 15.00 -12.66
C LEU A 183 -16.03 16.35 -13.10
N LYS A 184 -17.27 16.68 -12.66
CA LYS A 184 -17.72 18.06 -12.75
C LYS A 184 -16.93 18.89 -11.75
N ARG A 185 -15.84 19.52 -12.25
CA ARG A 185 -15.27 20.71 -11.64
C ARG A 185 -16.41 21.72 -11.46
N ARG A 186 -16.59 22.20 -10.23
CA ARG A 186 -17.36 23.40 -9.99
C ARG A 186 -16.48 24.55 -10.46
N ASP A 187 -16.84 25.13 -11.61
CA ASP A 187 -16.53 26.52 -11.90
C ASP A 187 -17.41 27.42 -11.03
#